data_AF-W4L7F2-F1
#
_entry.id   AF-W4L7F2-F1
#
_cell.length_a   1.000
_cell.length_b   1.000
_cell.length_c   1.000
_cell.angle_alpha   90.00
_cell.angle_beta   90.00
_cell.angle_gamma   90.00
#
_symmetry.space_group_name_H-M   'P 1'
#
loop_
_entity.id
_entity.type
_entity.pdbx_description
1 polymer ?
#
loop_
_entity_poly.entity_id
_entity_poly.type
_entity_poly.pdbx_seq_one_letter_code
_entity_poly.pdbx_strand_id
1 'polypeptide(L)'
;RLVLIAHDLAVEMGEAEDDEDDSDLPAFSCRFTREQARTLSNSCADAVAGGRPDCMLCHRPIDPEGHMCPRANGYQKLPQT
;
A
#
# COMPACT_ATOMS: atom_id res chain seq x y z
N ARG A 1 -2.21 25.16 -9.04
CA ARG A 1 -2.79 24.23 -8.05
C ARG A 1 -3.00 22.91 -8.75
N LEU A 2 -2.64 21.81 -8.12
CA LEU A 2 -2.77 20.46 -8.66
C LEU A 2 -3.86 19.72 -7.89
N VAL A 3 -4.49 18.74 -8.53
CA VAL A 3 -5.49 17.85 -7.94
C VAL A 3 -4.99 16.43 -8.15
N LEU A 4 -4.88 15.64 -7.08
CA LEU A 4 -4.66 14.20 -7.15
C LEU A 4 -5.98 13.50 -6.86
N ILE A 5 -6.29 12.51 -7.68
CA ILE A 5 -7.48 11.69 -7.60
C ILE A 5 -6.99 10.24 -7.62
N ALA A 6 -7.35 9.46 -6.60
CA ALA A 6 -7.06 8.04 -6.52
C ALA A 6 -8.37 7.27 -6.48
N HIS A 7 -8.46 6.28 -7.37
CA HIS A 7 -9.54 5.30 -7.42
C HIS A 7 -9.00 3.98 -6.88
N ASP A 8 -9.88 3.19 -6.27
CA ASP A 8 -9.52 1.81 -5.96
C ASP A 8 -9.31 1.05 -7.27
N LEU A 9 -8.28 0.21 -7.32
CA LEU A 9 -8.12 -0.73 -8.42
C LEU A 9 -9.10 -1.85 -8.12
N ALA A 10 -10.33 -1.74 -8.61
CA ALA A 10 -11.33 -2.81 -8.51
C ALA A 10 -10.68 -4.12 -8.99
N VAL A 11 -10.29 -4.98 -8.04
CA VAL A 11 -9.86 -6.33 -8.35
C VAL A 11 -11.15 -7.06 -8.68
N GLU A 12 -11.36 -7.39 -9.96
CA GLU A 12 -12.52 -8.16 -10.40
C GLU A 12 -12.48 -9.56 -9.79
N MET A 13 -12.95 -9.68 -8.55
CA MET A 13 -13.17 -10.93 -7.84
C MET A 13 -14.41 -10.79 -6.96
N GLY A 14 -15.55 -11.19 -7.52
CA GLY A 14 -16.77 -11.48 -6.78
C GLY A 14 -17.87 -10.45 -6.99
N GLU A 15 -18.96 -10.91 -7.60
CA GLU A 15 -20.21 -10.19 -7.82
C GLU A 15 -20.69 -9.57 -6.49
N ALA A 16 -20.61 -8.24 -6.40
CA ALA A 16 -21.35 -7.47 -5.40
C ALA A 16 -22.62 -6.95 -6.09
N GLU A 17 -23.75 -7.52 -5.68
CA GLU A 17 -25.07 -7.08 -6.09
C GLU A 17 -25.30 -5.62 -5.63
N ASP A 18 -25.60 -4.75 -6.60
CA ASP A 18 -26.41 -3.52 -6.51
C ASP A 18 -26.00 -2.43 -5.50
N ASP A 19 -25.07 -1.56 -5.92
CA ASP A 19 -25.05 -0.12 -5.58
C ASP A 19 -24.33 0.61 -6.73
N GLU A 20 -25.03 0.83 -7.85
CA GLU A 20 -24.53 1.43 -9.12
C GLU A 20 -23.99 2.88 -9.01
N ASP A 21 -23.78 3.44 -7.81
CA ASP A 21 -23.47 4.88 -7.65
C ASP A 21 -22.13 5.20 -6.92
N ASP A 22 -21.51 4.24 -6.22
CA ASP A 22 -20.29 4.51 -5.41
C ASP A 22 -18.97 4.17 -6.12
N SER A 23 -19.02 3.37 -7.20
CA SER A 23 -17.81 2.94 -7.93
C SER A 23 -17.12 4.07 -8.73
N ASP A 24 -17.87 5.11 -9.11
CA ASP A 24 -17.38 6.28 -9.84
C ASP A 24 -16.81 7.37 -8.92
N LEU A 25 -17.07 7.30 -7.61
CA LEU A 25 -16.52 8.26 -6.66
C LEU A 25 -15.05 7.95 -6.36
N PRO A 26 -14.17 8.97 -6.34
CA PRO A 26 -12.77 8.73 -6.03
C PRO A 26 -12.61 8.38 -4.56
N ALA A 27 -11.96 7.24 -4.28
CA ALA A 27 -11.61 6.80 -2.93
C ALA A 27 -10.78 7.85 -2.17
N PHE A 28 -10.01 8.66 -2.90
CA PHE A 28 -9.29 9.78 -2.32
C PHE A 28 -9.14 10.92 -3.32
N SER A 29 -9.34 12.16 -2.88
CA SER A 29 -8.97 13.35 -3.65
C SER A 29 -8.34 14.43 -2.78
N CYS A 30 -7.31 15.11 -3.29
CA CYS A 30 -6.69 16.22 -2.58
C CYS A 30 -6.17 17.30 -3.52
N ARG A 31 -6.08 18.53 -2.99
CA ARG A 31 -5.55 19.70 -3.72
C ARG A 31 -4.29 20.20 -3.06
N PHE A 32 -3.28 20.52 -3.86
CA PHE A 32 -2.00 21.00 -3.35
C PHE A 32 -1.29 21.97 -4.30
N THR A 33 -0.31 22.71 -3.77
CA THR A 33 0.57 23.59 -4.55
C THR A 33 1.63 22.78 -5.30
N ARG A 34 2.31 23.40 -6.28
CA ARG A 34 3.41 22.74 -6.99
C ARG A 34 4.57 22.36 -6.06
N GLU A 35 4.82 23.17 -5.04
CA GLU A 35 5.84 22.91 -4.04
C GLU A 35 5.46 21.70 -3.17
N GLN A 36 4.24 21.66 -2.66
CA GLN A 36 3.70 20.51 -1.91
C GLN A 36 3.75 19.22 -2.74
N ALA A 37 3.48 19.29 -4.05
CA ALA A 37 3.58 18.15 -4.95
C ALA A 37 4.99 17.55 -5.01
N ARG A 38 6.02 18.42 -5.07
CA ARG A 38 7.42 17.98 -5.10
C ARG A 38 7.81 17.34 -3.77
N THR A 39 7.41 17.94 -2.65
CA THR A 39 7.66 17.36 -1.33
C THR A 39 6.98 15.99 -1.20
N LEU A 40 5.71 15.87 -1.59
CA LEU A 40 4.98 14.60 -1.59
C LEU A 40 5.69 13.54 -2.43
N SER A 41 6.11 13.88 -3.65
CA SER A 41 6.82 12.95 -4.55
C SER A 41 8.10 12.40 -3.91
N ASN A 42 8.89 13.25 -3.26
CA ASN A 42 10.13 12.81 -2.61
C ASN A 42 9.81 11.91 -1.40
N SER A 43 8.86 12.31 -0.56
CA SER A 43 8.45 11.50 0.59
C SER A 43 7.88 10.13 0.19
N CYS A 44 7.12 10.06 -0.91
CA CYS A 44 6.66 8.78 -1.46
C CYS A 44 7.82 7.93 -1.95
N ALA A 45 8.80 8.52 -2.64
CA ALA A 45 9.99 7.79 -3.10
C ALA A 45 10.79 7.22 -1.92
N ASP A 46 11.01 8.02 -0.88
CA ASP A 46 11.70 7.58 0.34
C ASP A 46 10.94 6.45 1.05
N ALA A 47 9.61 6.58 1.15
CA ALA A 47 8.76 5.55 1.77
C ALA A 47 8.78 4.22 1.00
N VAL A 48 8.77 4.28 -0.35
CA VAL A 48 8.85 3.08 -1.21
C VAL A 48 10.25 2.47 -1.17
N ALA A 49 11.30 3.29 -1.19
CA ALA A 49 12.69 2.85 -1.12
C ALA A 49 13.02 2.19 0.22
N GLY A 50 12.44 2.68 1.32
CA GLY A 50 12.50 2.05 2.64
C GLY A 50 11.62 0.80 2.80
N GLY A 51 11.21 0.17 1.69
CA GLY A 51 10.28 -0.95 1.65
C GLY A 51 10.55 -2.00 2.73
N ARG A 52 9.48 -2.65 3.18
CA ARG A 52 9.56 -3.73 4.18
C ARG A 52 10.56 -4.80 3.70
N PRO A 53 11.52 -5.22 4.54
CA PRO A 53 12.50 -6.22 4.13
C PRO A 53 11.80 -7.53 3.77
N ASP A 54 12.26 -8.21 2.72
CA ASP A 54 11.71 -9.49 2.33
C ASP A 54 12.18 -10.60 3.26
N CYS A 55 11.27 -11.48 3.65
CA CYS A 55 11.60 -12.70 4.38
C CYS A 55 12.50 -13.61 3.54
N MET A 56 13.69 -13.94 4.04
CA MET A 56 14.66 -14.83 3.37
C MET A 56 14.13 -16.25 3.09
N LEU A 57 13.04 -16.65 3.76
CA LEU A 57 12.43 -17.97 3.57
C LEU A 57 11.29 -17.95 2.57
N CYS A 58 10.36 -16.98 2.64
CA CYS A 58 9.13 -16.97 1.83
C CYS A 58 9.03 -15.80 0.84
N HIS A 59 10.00 -14.89 0.83
CA HIS A 59 10.06 -13.69 -0.02
C HIS A 59 8.81 -12.81 0.06
N ARG A 60 8.16 -12.81 1.23
CA ARG A 60 7.07 -11.88 1.54
C ARG A 60 7.61 -10.71 2.38
N PRO A 61 7.03 -9.51 2.25
CA PRO A 61 7.40 -8.37 3.08
C PRO A 61 7.21 -8.66 4.57
N ILE A 62 8.18 -8.26 5.40
CA ILE A 62 8.11 -8.36 6.86
C ILE A 62 7.42 -7.13 7.45
N ASP A 63 6.34 -7.35 8.21
CA ASP A 63 5.64 -6.29 8.92
C ASP A 63 6.45 -5.67 10.07
N PRO A 64 6.22 -4.40 10.42
CA PRO A 64 6.82 -3.72 11.58
C PRO A 64 6.80 -4.56 12.87
N GLU A 65 5.69 -5.25 13.13
CA GLU A 65 5.47 -6.08 14.33
C GLU A 65 6.09 -7.49 14.25
N GLY A 66 6.83 -7.78 13.18
CA GLY A 66 7.43 -9.07 12.85
C GLY A 66 6.54 -9.93 11.94
N HIS A 67 7.16 -10.90 11.25
CA HIS A 67 6.48 -11.76 10.26
C HIS A 67 6.33 -13.21 10.74
N MET A 68 5.13 -13.77 10.62
CA MET A 68 4.87 -15.21 10.81
C MET A 68 5.09 -15.97 9.51
N CYS A 69 6.27 -16.57 9.36
CA CYS A 69 6.63 -17.28 8.13
C CYS A 69 5.94 -18.66 8.06
N PRO A 70 5.12 -18.94 7.01
CA PRO A 70 4.52 -20.26 6.82
C PRO A 70 5.57 -21.36 6.61
N ARG A 71 6.73 -21.02 6.02
CA ARG A 71 7.86 -21.95 5.80
C ARG A 71 8.64 -22.29 7.08
N ALA A 72 8.46 -21.50 8.14
CA ALA A 72 9.05 -21.78 9.46
C ALA A 72 8.05 -22.45 10.43
N ASN A 73 6.94 -23.01 9.92
CA ASN A 73 5.83 -23.56 10.73
C ASN A 73 5.30 -22.57 11.79
N GLY A 74 5.43 -21.25 11.57
CA GLY A 74 4.87 -20.21 12.46
C GLY A 74 5.55 -20.04 13.83
N TYR A 75 6.64 -20.73 14.14
CA TYR A 75 7.18 -20.77 15.51
C TYR A 75 8.01 -19.54 15.94
N GLN A 76 8.49 -18.70 15.01
CA GLN A 76 9.27 -17.51 15.35
C GLN A 76 8.98 -16.34 14.41
N LYS A 77 8.74 -15.17 14.99
CA LYS A 77 8.79 -13.88 14.28
C LYS A 77 10.24 -13.61 13.89
N LEU A 78 10.53 -13.47 12.60
CA LEU A 78 11.86 -13.09 12.16
C LEU A 78 12.14 -11.62 12.55
N PRO A 79 13.33 -11.29 13.08
CA PRO A 79 13.72 -9.93 13.41
C PRO A 79 13.95 -9.08 12.15
N GLN A 80 13.77 -7.77 12.28
CA GLN A 80 13.89 -6.71 11.25
C GLN A 80 15.34 -6.43 10.80
N THR A 81 16.20 -7.44 10.67
CA THR A 81 17.63 -7.23 10.31
C THR A 81 17.85 -7.17 8.82
#